data_AF-A0A3D1DHJ1-F1
#
_entry.id   AF-A0A3D1DHJ1-F1
#
_cell.length_a   1.000
_cell.length_b   1.000
_cell.length_c   1.000
_cell.angle_alpha   90.00
_cell.angle_beta   90.00
_cell.angle_gamma   90.00
#
_symmetry.space_group_name_H-M   'P 1'
#
loop_
_entity.id
_entity.type
_entity.pdbx_description
1 polymer ?
#
loop_
_entity_poly.entity_id
_entity_poly.type
_entity_poly.pdbx_seq_one_letter_code
_entity_poly.pdbx_strand_id
1 'polypeptide(L)'
;MLRSITKLRGLTTLVAVSLLAASVAEAQQQKRQRGQRGQQRGQSRQRGGGFGGQRGGAGALQLIGREEVRKELKITEEQQGIIRELQTSSRPNFRELFGEGFRDLSREDREKKLAELRTSSEKKSKEAEADLYGLILDEGQASRLKQIVLQQKGNRALTEPATAKALGLSSAQVTKIKTATAAGQKKQQELTAGLRGAFGGRGQRGKKDAKGAKSKSKSKS
;
A
#
# COMPACT_ATOMS: atom_id res chain seq x y z
N MET A 1 16.58 -53.75 28.94
CA MET A 1 16.04 -54.25 30.23
C MET A 1 17.10 -53.96 31.29
N LEU A 2 16.95 -53.37 32.48
CA LEU A 2 15.82 -52.88 33.30
C LEU A 2 16.22 -51.56 34.04
N ARG A 3 15.19 -50.79 34.39
CA ARG A 3 14.98 -49.76 35.46
C ARG A 3 15.83 -49.98 36.75
N SER A 4 16.11 -49.07 37.70
CA SER A 4 15.67 -47.73 38.17
C SER A 4 16.67 -47.31 39.31
N ILE A 5 16.71 -46.11 39.92
CA ILE A 5 15.95 -45.74 41.15
C ILE A 5 16.41 -44.34 41.65
N THR A 6 15.41 -43.43 41.77
CA THR A 6 15.15 -42.29 42.68
C THR A 6 16.15 -41.17 43.03
N LYS A 7 15.58 -39.94 42.93
CA LYS A 7 15.99 -38.61 43.41
C LYS A 7 15.92 -38.48 44.94
N LEU A 8 16.73 -37.61 45.57
CA LEU A 8 16.33 -36.67 46.66
C LEU A 8 17.56 -35.84 47.14
N ARG A 9 17.63 -34.52 46.85
CA ARG A 9 17.23 -33.36 47.68
C ARG A 9 18.27 -32.93 48.73
N GLY A 10 18.68 -31.66 48.63
CA GLY A 10 18.95 -30.82 49.80
C GLY A 10 20.15 -29.89 49.66
N LEU A 11 19.89 -28.59 49.89
CA LEU A 11 20.86 -27.60 50.38
C LEU A 11 21.69 -26.78 49.37
N THR A 12 21.03 -25.96 48.54
CA THR A 12 21.64 -24.76 47.95
C THR A 12 20.67 -23.58 47.94
N THR A 13 20.37 -23.04 49.12
CA THR A 13 19.61 -21.79 49.24
C THR A 13 20.17 -20.93 50.36
N LEU A 14 21.21 -20.11 50.10
CA LEU A 14 21.52 -18.95 50.96
C LEU A 14 22.51 -17.89 50.39
N VAL A 15 22.56 -17.62 49.07
CA VAL A 15 23.36 -16.48 48.54
C VAL A 15 22.63 -15.60 47.48
N ALA A 16 21.44 -15.97 47.00
CA ALA A 16 20.83 -15.32 45.83
C ALA A 16 19.81 -14.21 46.11
N VAL A 17 19.98 -13.36 47.15
CA VAL A 17 18.98 -12.30 47.46
C VAL A 17 19.54 -10.86 47.48
N SER A 18 20.85 -10.62 47.49
CA SER A 18 21.40 -9.26 47.58
C SER A 18 21.75 -8.57 46.25
N LEU A 19 21.52 -9.20 45.08
CA LEU A 19 21.87 -8.62 43.77
C LEU A 19 20.68 -8.09 42.94
N LEU A 20 19.47 -8.01 43.50
CA LEU A 20 18.25 -7.63 42.75
C LEU A 20 17.70 -6.22 43.05
N ALA A 21 18.39 -5.38 43.81
CA ALA A 21 17.85 -4.07 44.20
C ALA A 21 18.32 -2.88 43.34
N ALA A 22 19.36 -3.02 42.51
CA ALA A 22 19.88 -1.90 41.70
C ALA A 22 19.30 -1.82 40.27
N SER A 23 18.66 -2.87 39.74
CA SER A 23 18.27 -2.91 38.32
C SER A 23 16.86 -2.42 38.00
N VAL A 24 16.01 -2.16 39.02
CA VAL A 24 14.60 -1.78 38.80
C VAL A 24 14.44 -0.26 38.68
N ALA A 25 15.29 0.53 39.35
CA ALA A 25 15.21 1.99 39.33
C ALA A 25 15.65 2.58 37.97
N GLU A 26 16.79 2.15 37.42
CA GLU A 26 17.24 2.61 36.09
C GLU A 26 16.31 2.14 34.94
N ALA A 27 15.68 0.98 35.07
CA ALA A 27 14.77 0.45 34.06
C ALA A 27 13.43 1.21 33.95
N GLN A 28 12.98 1.87 35.03
CA GLN A 28 11.78 2.71 35.00
C GLN A 28 12.07 4.13 34.46
N GLN A 29 13.28 4.65 34.66
CA GLN A 29 13.65 5.98 34.21
C GLN A 29 13.91 6.03 32.69
N GLN A 30 14.49 4.97 32.13
CA GLN A 30 14.68 4.81 30.67
C GLN A 30 13.36 4.61 29.91
N LYS A 31 12.34 4.02 30.54
CA LYS A 31 10.99 3.91 29.97
C LYS A 31 10.21 5.23 29.99
N ARG A 32 10.47 6.13 30.94
CA ARG A 32 9.78 7.43 31.02
C ARG A 32 10.31 8.44 30.00
N GLN A 33 11.61 8.44 29.69
CA GLN A 33 12.17 9.34 28.67
C GLN A 33 11.90 8.91 27.22
N ARG A 34 11.67 7.60 26.98
CA ARG A 34 11.32 7.08 25.64
C ARG A 34 9.84 7.26 25.27
N GLY A 35 8.99 7.59 26.25
CA GLY A 35 7.54 7.80 26.08
C GLY A 35 7.13 9.22 25.64
N GLN A 36 7.98 10.23 25.81
CA GLN A 36 7.64 11.63 25.49
C GLN A 36 8.15 12.13 24.13
N ARG A 37 8.98 11.36 23.43
CA ARG A 37 9.49 11.71 22.09
C ARG A 37 8.79 10.97 20.93
N GLY A 38 7.67 10.30 21.22
CA GLY A 38 6.89 9.51 20.27
C GLY A 38 5.53 10.10 19.88
N GLN A 39 5.04 11.13 20.56
CA GLN A 39 3.66 11.66 20.36
C GLN A 39 3.53 12.80 19.34
N GLN A 40 4.62 13.26 18.72
CA GLN A 40 4.59 14.33 17.70
C GLN A 40 5.04 13.92 16.30
N ARG A 41 5.16 12.61 16.04
CA ARG A 41 5.46 12.07 14.70
C ARG A 41 4.44 11.02 14.21
N GLY A 42 3.24 11.03 14.78
CA GLY A 42 2.18 10.07 14.46
C GLY A 42 0.98 10.61 13.68
N GLN A 43 0.90 11.92 13.40
CA GLN A 43 -0.34 12.54 12.90
C GLN A 43 -0.24 13.21 11.52
N SER A 44 0.70 12.79 10.67
CA SER A 44 0.76 13.28 9.27
C SER A 44 1.01 12.20 8.21
N ARG A 45 0.87 10.90 8.53
CA ARG A 45 1.04 9.82 7.53
C ARG A 45 -0.22 9.02 7.18
N GLN A 46 -1.39 9.34 7.75
CA GLN A 46 -2.67 8.73 7.38
C GLN A 46 -3.62 9.66 6.59
N ARG A 47 -3.09 10.69 5.92
CA ARG A 47 -3.90 11.51 4.99
C ARG A 47 -3.17 11.75 3.67
N GLY A 48 -2.70 10.66 3.08
CA GLY A 48 -2.08 10.63 1.75
C GLY A 48 -2.56 9.42 0.96
N GLY A 49 -3.87 9.17 0.98
CA GLY A 49 -4.52 8.08 0.24
C GLY A 49 -5.69 8.64 -0.55
N GLY A 50 -5.42 9.63 -1.39
CA GLY A 50 -6.47 10.43 -2.02
C GLY A 50 -5.97 11.12 -3.26
N PHE A 51 -5.48 10.34 -4.23
CA PHE A 51 -5.53 10.59 -5.67
C PHE A 51 -4.73 9.48 -6.36
N GLY A 52 -5.40 8.49 -6.98
CA GLY A 52 -4.75 7.57 -7.92
C GLY A 52 -4.36 6.17 -7.42
N GLY A 53 -4.74 5.73 -6.23
CA GLY A 53 -4.54 4.35 -5.79
C GLY A 53 -5.70 3.44 -6.22
N GLN A 54 -5.40 2.29 -6.83
CA GLN A 54 -6.29 1.10 -6.94
C GLN A 54 -7.11 0.86 -8.23
N ARG A 55 -6.95 1.60 -9.34
CA ARG A 55 -7.76 1.31 -10.55
C ARG A 55 -7.03 0.79 -11.79
N GLY A 56 -5.70 0.88 -11.85
CA GLY A 56 -4.89 0.21 -12.89
C GLY A 56 -4.10 -0.93 -12.28
N GLY A 57 -4.12 -2.12 -12.89
CA GLY A 57 -3.14 -3.16 -12.55
C GLY A 57 -1.71 -2.63 -12.74
N ALA A 58 -0.72 -3.32 -12.17
CA ALA A 58 0.67 -2.89 -12.29
C ALA A 58 1.10 -2.90 -13.77
N GLY A 59 1.29 -1.71 -14.35
CA GLY A 59 1.78 -1.53 -15.72
C GLY A 59 3.27 -1.85 -15.82
N ALA A 60 3.79 -1.95 -17.06
CA ALA A 60 5.18 -2.31 -17.32
C ALA A 60 6.19 -1.42 -16.57
N LEU A 61 5.99 -0.10 -16.63
CA LEU A 61 6.82 0.89 -15.92
C LEU A 61 6.82 0.72 -14.40
N GLN A 62 5.72 0.22 -13.82
CA GLN A 62 5.66 -0.05 -12.39
C GLN A 62 6.38 -1.35 -12.03
N LEU A 63 6.28 -2.37 -12.89
CA LEU A 63 6.84 -3.70 -12.65
C LEU A 63 8.36 -3.70 -12.82
N ILE A 64 8.89 -3.03 -13.85
CA ILE A 64 10.34 -2.90 -14.06
C ILE A 64 11.04 -2.15 -12.92
N GLY A 65 10.29 -1.35 -12.15
CA GLY A 65 10.78 -0.71 -10.92
C GLY A 65 11.01 -1.67 -9.75
N ARG A 66 10.56 -2.93 -9.84
CA ARG A 66 10.74 -3.94 -8.79
C ARG A 66 12.08 -4.66 -8.96
N GLU A 67 12.74 -4.94 -7.84
CA GLU A 67 14.06 -5.56 -7.86
C GLU A 67 14.03 -6.97 -8.43
N GLU A 68 13.00 -7.74 -8.11
CA GLU A 68 12.83 -9.11 -8.57
C GLU A 68 12.69 -9.17 -10.09
N VAL A 69 11.90 -8.26 -10.65
CA VAL A 69 11.69 -8.16 -12.11
C VAL A 69 12.99 -7.76 -12.81
N ARG A 70 13.76 -6.81 -12.25
CA ARG A 70 15.05 -6.42 -12.85
C ARG A 70 16.07 -7.54 -12.84
N LYS A 71 16.15 -8.29 -11.74
CA LYS A 71 17.06 -9.45 -11.62
C LYS A 71 16.70 -10.52 -12.64
N GLU A 72 15.41 -10.81 -12.78
CA GLU A 72 14.92 -11.79 -13.75
C GLU A 72 15.22 -11.39 -15.20
N LEU A 73 15.05 -10.11 -15.51
CA LEU A 73 15.36 -9.54 -16.83
C LEU A 73 16.85 -9.25 -17.04
N LYS A 74 17.69 -9.47 -16.01
CA LYS A 74 19.13 -9.19 -16.03
C LYS A 74 19.43 -7.75 -16.51
N ILE A 75 18.66 -6.79 -16.02
CA ILE A 75 18.80 -5.37 -16.37
C ILE A 75 20.21 -4.89 -15.99
N THR A 76 20.93 -4.31 -16.96
CA THR A 76 22.27 -3.76 -16.74
C THR A 76 22.21 -2.46 -15.92
N GLU A 77 23.35 -2.02 -15.38
CA GLU A 77 23.41 -0.75 -14.64
C GLU A 77 23.07 0.45 -15.52
N GLU A 78 23.50 0.42 -16.78
CA GLU A 78 23.19 1.45 -17.78
C GLU A 78 21.68 1.50 -18.06
N GLN A 79 21.06 0.35 -18.37
CA GLN A 79 19.61 0.26 -18.56
C GLN A 79 18.86 0.73 -17.32
N GLN A 80 19.34 0.37 -16.12
CA GLN A 80 18.75 0.78 -14.87
C GLN A 80 18.79 2.30 -14.65
N GLY A 81 19.88 2.97 -15.07
CA GLY A 81 19.98 4.43 -15.08
C GLY A 81 18.87 5.05 -15.93
N ILE A 82 18.77 4.60 -17.19
CA ILE A 82 17.80 5.10 -18.17
C ILE A 82 16.35 4.81 -17.71
N ILE A 83 16.08 3.63 -17.16
CA ILE A 83 14.76 3.25 -16.62
C ILE A 83 14.35 4.21 -15.49
N ARG A 84 15.28 4.59 -14.60
CA ARG A 84 14.98 5.53 -13.50
C ARG A 84 14.67 6.94 -14.01
N GLU A 85 15.40 7.39 -15.03
CA GLU A 85 15.15 8.67 -15.68
C GLU A 85 13.79 8.68 -16.36
N LEU A 86 13.49 7.63 -17.13
CA LEU A 86 12.19 7.41 -17.78
C LEU A 86 11.05 7.39 -16.75
N GLN A 87 11.21 6.67 -15.64
CA GLN A 87 10.21 6.65 -14.56
C GLN A 87 10.02 8.01 -13.92
N THR A 88 11.07 8.82 -13.83
CA THR A 88 11.02 10.16 -13.24
C THR A 88 10.34 11.16 -14.18
N SER A 89 10.64 11.12 -15.47
CA SER A 89 10.03 11.99 -16.48
C SER A 89 8.55 11.64 -16.75
N SER A 90 8.19 10.36 -16.60
CA SER A 90 6.82 9.87 -16.79
C SER A 90 5.90 10.16 -15.62
N ARG A 91 6.45 10.54 -14.46
CA ARG A 91 5.64 10.83 -13.28
C ARG A 91 4.83 12.12 -13.50
N PRO A 92 3.52 12.10 -13.20
CA PRO A 92 2.74 13.33 -13.25
C PRO A 92 3.27 14.33 -12.22
N ASN A 93 3.49 15.58 -12.61
CA ASN A 93 3.91 16.63 -11.68
C ASN A 93 2.72 17.16 -10.87
N PHE A 94 2.21 16.30 -9.98
CA PHE A 94 1.07 16.63 -9.14
C PHE A 94 1.31 17.83 -8.22
N ARG A 95 2.57 18.16 -7.90
CA ARG A 95 2.90 19.30 -7.05
C ARG A 95 2.68 20.63 -7.78
N GLU A 96 3.10 20.71 -9.03
CA GLU A 96 2.86 21.87 -9.89
C GLU A 96 1.36 22.00 -10.22
N LEU A 97 0.69 20.86 -10.45
CA LEU A 97 -0.67 20.82 -10.96
C LEU A 97 -1.75 20.94 -9.87
N PHE A 98 -1.46 20.51 -8.63
CA PHE A 98 -2.31 20.68 -7.46
C PHE A 98 -1.74 21.66 -6.43
N GLY A 99 -0.85 22.55 -6.89
CA GLY A 99 -0.27 23.62 -6.09
C GLY A 99 -1.28 24.70 -5.72
N GLU A 100 -0.79 25.92 -5.50
CA GLU A 100 -1.59 27.07 -5.08
C GLU A 100 -2.76 27.32 -6.05
N GLY A 101 -3.95 27.56 -5.50
CA GLY A 101 -5.17 27.82 -6.27
C GLY A 101 -6.01 26.59 -6.64
N PHE A 102 -5.49 25.34 -6.62
CA PHE A 102 -6.32 24.17 -6.96
C PHE A 102 -7.50 23.98 -5.99
N ARG A 103 -7.29 24.34 -4.72
CA ARG A 103 -8.33 24.28 -3.67
C ARG A 103 -9.37 25.39 -3.79
N ASP A 104 -9.08 26.44 -4.53
CA ASP A 104 -9.92 27.63 -4.66
C ASP A 104 -10.77 27.61 -5.94
N LEU A 105 -10.41 26.74 -6.90
CA LEU A 105 -11.19 26.49 -8.12
C LEU A 105 -12.63 26.04 -7.82
N SER A 106 -13.55 26.28 -8.74
CA SER A 106 -14.89 25.68 -8.68
C SER A 106 -14.82 24.14 -8.80
N ARG A 107 -15.90 23.44 -8.45
CA ARG A 107 -15.94 21.97 -8.60
C ARG A 107 -15.78 21.53 -10.06
N GLU A 108 -16.43 22.23 -10.97
CA GLU A 108 -16.38 21.93 -12.40
C GLU A 108 -14.97 22.14 -12.97
N ASP A 109 -14.30 23.23 -12.59
CA ASP A 109 -12.93 23.50 -13.05
C ASP A 109 -11.93 22.49 -12.49
N ARG A 110 -12.12 22.06 -11.23
CA ARG A 110 -11.33 20.96 -10.67
C ARG A 110 -11.55 19.69 -11.46
N GLU A 111 -12.78 19.33 -11.79
CA GLU A 111 -13.08 18.12 -12.57
C GLU A 111 -12.45 18.16 -13.96
N LYS A 112 -12.52 19.30 -14.66
CA LYS A 112 -11.86 19.50 -15.96
C LYS A 112 -10.34 19.35 -15.86
N LYS A 113 -9.69 20.07 -14.93
CA LYS A 113 -8.24 19.92 -14.70
C LYS A 113 -7.85 18.48 -14.37
N LEU A 114 -8.65 17.80 -13.56
CA LEU A 114 -8.42 16.39 -13.22
C LEU A 114 -8.56 15.45 -14.41
N ALA A 115 -9.51 15.70 -15.30
CA ALA A 115 -9.67 14.94 -16.54
C ALA A 115 -8.47 15.16 -17.48
N GLU A 116 -8.06 16.41 -17.69
CA GLU A 116 -6.88 16.75 -18.48
C GLU A 116 -5.61 16.10 -17.93
N LEU A 117 -5.44 16.11 -16.61
CA LEU A 117 -4.33 15.45 -15.93
C LEU A 117 -4.31 13.95 -16.17
N ARG A 118 -5.47 13.29 -16.10
CA ARG A 118 -5.56 11.85 -16.39
C ARG A 118 -5.15 11.59 -17.82
N THR A 119 -5.70 12.31 -18.79
CA THR A 119 -5.39 12.14 -20.22
C THR A 119 -3.91 12.38 -20.51
N SER A 120 -3.34 13.48 -19.99
CA SER A 120 -1.92 13.79 -20.15
C SER A 120 -1.02 12.72 -19.51
N SER A 121 -1.36 12.28 -18.29
CA SER A 121 -0.62 11.22 -17.60
C SER A 121 -0.70 9.88 -18.32
N GLU A 122 -1.87 9.54 -18.87
CA GLU A 122 -2.06 8.32 -19.68
C GLU A 122 -1.22 8.37 -20.96
N LYS A 123 -1.19 9.52 -21.65
CA LYS A 123 -0.36 9.70 -22.84
C LYS A 123 1.13 9.53 -22.51
N LYS A 124 1.64 10.25 -21.50
CA LYS A 124 3.03 10.12 -21.04
C LYS A 124 3.37 8.69 -20.62
N SER A 125 2.46 8.02 -19.93
CA SER A 125 2.67 6.63 -19.50
C SER A 125 2.78 5.68 -20.69
N LYS A 126 1.97 5.88 -21.75
CA LYS A 126 2.03 5.07 -22.97
C LYS A 126 3.29 5.33 -23.77
N GLU A 127 3.70 6.59 -23.90
CA GLU A 127 4.95 6.97 -24.58
C GLU A 127 6.15 6.33 -23.87
N ALA A 128 6.22 6.46 -22.55
CA ALA A 128 7.29 5.84 -21.79
C ALA A 128 7.25 4.31 -21.81
N GLU A 129 6.07 3.69 -21.85
CA GLU A 129 5.97 2.25 -22.04
C GLU A 129 6.48 1.83 -23.43
N ALA A 130 6.22 2.64 -24.47
CA ALA A 130 6.77 2.40 -25.81
C ALA A 130 8.30 2.54 -25.83
N ASP A 131 8.86 3.59 -25.22
CA ASP A 131 10.31 3.79 -25.13
C ASP A 131 10.99 2.67 -24.35
N LEU A 132 10.36 2.21 -23.26
CA LEU A 132 10.84 1.07 -22.49
C LEU A 132 10.99 -0.17 -23.37
N TYR A 133 9.97 -0.51 -24.16
CA TYR A 133 9.99 -1.71 -25.00
C TYR A 133 10.76 -1.55 -26.31
N GLY A 134 10.89 -0.33 -26.84
CA GLY A 134 11.44 -0.08 -28.16
C GLY A 134 12.90 0.38 -28.16
N LEU A 135 13.36 1.02 -27.08
CA LEU A 135 14.66 1.69 -27.03
C LEU A 135 15.55 1.19 -25.88
N ILE A 136 14.98 0.76 -24.76
CA ILE A 136 15.75 0.43 -23.54
C ILE A 136 15.99 -1.07 -23.41
N LEU A 137 14.93 -1.87 -23.61
CA LEU A 137 14.98 -3.32 -23.45
C LEU A 137 15.34 -4.00 -24.77
N ASP A 138 16.14 -5.05 -24.69
CA ASP A 138 16.29 -5.97 -25.82
C ASP A 138 15.01 -6.80 -26.04
N GLU A 139 14.95 -7.52 -27.15
CA GLU A 139 13.78 -8.32 -27.52
C GLU A 139 13.41 -9.38 -26.47
N GLY A 140 14.40 -10.05 -25.89
CA GLY A 140 14.20 -11.08 -24.87
C GLY A 140 13.65 -10.50 -23.58
N GLN A 141 14.24 -9.39 -23.12
CA GLN A 141 13.79 -8.63 -21.96
C GLN A 141 12.38 -8.08 -22.15
N ALA A 142 12.11 -7.47 -23.31
CA ALA A 142 10.80 -6.94 -23.65
C ALA A 142 9.73 -8.04 -23.66
N SER A 143 10.03 -9.19 -24.26
CA SER A 143 9.14 -10.35 -24.29
C SER A 143 8.85 -10.86 -22.88
N ARG A 144 9.88 -11.03 -22.05
CA ARG A 144 9.70 -11.52 -20.68
C ARG A 144 8.94 -10.51 -19.81
N LEU A 145 9.21 -9.21 -19.94
CA LEU A 145 8.44 -8.19 -19.22
C LEU A 145 6.96 -8.21 -19.62
N LYS A 146 6.62 -8.36 -20.90
CA LYS A 146 5.22 -8.52 -21.35
C LYS A 146 4.53 -9.72 -20.70
N GLN A 147 5.24 -10.84 -20.55
CA GLN A 147 4.72 -12.01 -19.85
C GLN A 147 4.48 -11.73 -18.36
N ILE A 148 5.42 -11.06 -17.69
CA ILE A 148 5.27 -10.68 -16.27
C ILE A 148 4.07 -9.73 -16.11
N VAL A 149 3.92 -8.75 -17.00
CA VAL A 149 2.77 -7.84 -17.03
C VAL A 149 1.47 -8.62 -17.20
N LEU A 150 1.44 -9.58 -18.13
CA LEU A 150 0.27 -10.43 -18.37
C LEU A 150 -0.11 -11.23 -17.11
N GLN A 151 0.88 -11.85 -16.46
CA GLN A 151 0.70 -12.61 -15.22
C GLN A 151 0.15 -11.74 -14.09
N GLN A 152 0.68 -10.52 -13.93
CA GLN A 152 0.22 -9.57 -12.90
C GLN A 152 -1.18 -9.02 -13.18
N LYS A 153 -1.56 -8.85 -14.44
CA LYS A 153 -2.92 -8.46 -14.83
C LYS A 153 -3.93 -9.59 -14.58
N GLY A 154 -3.51 -10.84 -14.69
CA GLY A 154 -4.37 -12.02 -14.51
C GLY A 154 -5.61 -11.95 -15.39
N ASN A 155 -6.78 -12.26 -14.83
CA ASN A 155 -8.05 -12.32 -15.58
C ASN A 155 -8.44 -11.01 -16.28
N ARG A 156 -7.92 -9.85 -15.83
CA ARG A 156 -8.18 -8.56 -16.48
C ARG A 156 -7.60 -8.51 -17.89
N ALA A 157 -6.48 -9.20 -18.13
CA ALA A 157 -5.82 -9.24 -19.43
C ALA A 157 -6.71 -9.84 -20.52
N LEU A 158 -7.64 -10.74 -20.19
CA LEU A 158 -8.58 -11.37 -21.13
C LEU A 158 -9.50 -10.36 -21.83
N THR A 159 -9.61 -9.15 -21.29
CA THR A 159 -10.45 -8.09 -21.84
C THR A 159 -9.66 -7.03 -22.62
N GLU A 160 -8.33 -7.18 -22.69
CA GLU A 160 -7.47 -6.31 -23.49
C GLU A 160 -7.50 -6.73 -24.97
N PRO A 161 -7.51 -5.78 -25.93
CA PRO A 161 -7.69 -6.10 -27.34
C PRO A 161 -6.68 -7.12 -27.90
N ALA A 162 -5.40 -6.98 -27.54
CA ALA A 162 -4.35 -7.86 -28.02
C ALA A 162 -4.54 -9.30 -27.53
N THR A 163 -4.80 -9.48 -26.24
CA THR A 163 -5.04 -10.79 -25.62
C THR A 163 -6.34 -11.41 -26.10
N ALA A 164 -7.42 -10.61 -26.16
CA ALA A 164 -8.71 -11.09 -26.66
C ALA A 164 -8.62 -11.58 -28.11
N LYS A 165 -7.89 -10.85 -28.97
CA LYS A 165 -7.62 -11.26 -30.35
C LYS A 165 -6.78 -12.54 -30.41
N ALA A 166 -5.70 -12.62 -29.62
CA ALA A 166 -4.83 -13.79 -29.57
C ALA A 166 -5.57 -15.07 -29.10
N LEU A 167 -6.58 -14.91 -28.24
CA LEU A 167 -7.41 -15.99 -27.73
C LEU A 167 -8.70 -16.23 -28.54
N GLY A 168 -8.93 -15.48 -29.62
CA GLY A 168 -10.13 -15.61 -30.44
C GLY A 168 -11.43 -15.28 -29.70
N LEU A 169 -11.38 -14.42 -28.67
CA LEU A 169 -12.57 -14.06 -27.89
C LEU A 169 -13.49 -13.13 -28.69
N SER A 170 -14.77 -13.49 -28.77
CA SER A 170 -15.78 -12.63 -29.37
C SER A 170 -16.09 -11.41 -28.50
N SER A 171 -16.66 -10.37 -29.12
CA SER A 171 -17.13 -9.17 -28.40
C SER A 171 -18.13 -9.52 -27.29
N ALA A 172 -19.01 -10.50 -27.52
CA ALA A 172 -19.95 -11.01 -26.54
C ALA A 172 -19.24 -11.70 -25.36
N GLN A 173 -18.21 -12.51 -25.61
CA GLN A 173 -17.42 -13.16 -24.56
C GLN A 173 -16.64 -12.13 -23.73
N VAL A 174 -15.97 -11.18 -24.38
CA VAL A 174 -15.25 -10.09 -23.69
C VAL A 174 -16.22 -9.30 -22.80
N THR A 175 -17.43 -9.01 -23.29
CA THR A 175 -18.47 -8.32 -22.53
C THR A 175 -18.90 -9.12 -21.29
N LYS A 176 -19.16 -10.42 -21.44
CA LYS A 176 -19.48 -11.31 -20.30
C LYS A 176 -18.36 -11.34 -19.25
N ILE A 177 -17.11 -11.44 -19.69
CA ILE A 177 -15.93 -11.43 -18.80
C ILE A 177 -15.84 -10.09 -18.05
N LYS A 178 -16.02 -8.96 -18.74
CA LYS A 178 -16.03 -7.62 -18.11
C LYS A 178 -17.11 -7.53 -17.03
N THR A 179 -18.34 -7.97 -17.33
CA THR A 179 -19.45 -7.97 -16.38
C THR A 179 -19.17 -8.84 -15.17
N ALA A 180 -18.71 -10.09 -15.37
CA ALA A 180 -18.38 -11.00 -14.27
C ALA A 180 -17.25 -10.44 -13.39
N THR A 181 -16.21 -9.89 -14.01
CA THR A 181 -15.07 -9.29 -13.29
C THR A 181 -15.49 -8.05 -12.51
N ALA A 182 -16.35 -7.20 -13.08
CA ALA A 182 -16.87 -6.01 -12.40
C ALA A 182 -17.76 -6.37 -11.20
N ALA A 183 -18.64 -7.37 -11.36
CA ALA A 183 -19.47 -7.87 -10.26
C ALA A 183 -18.63 -8.44 -9.11
N GLY A 184 -17.60 -9.24 -9.44
CA GLY A 184 -16.65 -9.76 -8.46
C GLY A 184 -15.89 -8.66 -7.73
N GLN A 185 -15.39 -7.65 -8.46
CA GLN A 185 -14.72 -6.49 -7.87
C GLN A 185 -15.63 -5.70 -6.92
N LYS A 186 -16.89 -5.47 -7.32
CA LYS A 186 -17.88 -4.77 -6.48
C LYS A 186 -18.13 -5.54 -5.18
N LYS A 187 -18.34 -6.86 -5.27
CA LYS A 187 -18.55 -7.70 -4.08
C LYS A 187 -17.31 -7.73 -3.16
N GLN A 188 -16.11 -7.77 -3.74
CA GLN A 188 -14.86 -7.67 -2.95
C GLN A 188 -14.73 -6.31 -2.25
N GLN A 189 -15.12 -5.23 -2.91
CA GLN A 189 -15.13 -3.89 -2.32
C GLN A 189 -16.13 -3.80 -1.17
N GLU A 190 -17.35 -4.33 -1.34
CA GLU A 190 -18.37 -4.40 -0.29
C GLU A 190 -17.90 -5.20 0.93
N LEU A 191 -17.32 -6.39 0.71
CA LEU A 191 -16.74 -7.20 1.78
C LEU A 191 -15.61 -6.47 2.51
N THR A 192 -14.69 -5.84 1.76
CA THR A 192 -13.57 -5.08 2.34
C THR A 192 -14.07 -3.87 3.13
N ALA A 193 -15.10 -3.18 2.64
CA ALA A 193 -15.74 -2.07 3.33
C ALA A 193 -16.45 -2.53 4.62
N GLY A 194 -17.16 -3.65 4.57
CA GLY A 194 -17.81 -4.27 5.73
C GLY A 194 -16.80 -4.68 6.81
N LEU A 195 -15.68 -5.31 6.43
CA LEU A 195 -14.61 -5.68 7.35
C LEU A 195 -13.90 -4.44 7.94
N ARG A 196 -13.64 -3.41 7.13
CA ARG A 196 -13.07 -2.14 7.64
C ARG A 196 -14.02 -1.46 8.63
N GLY A 197 -15.33 -1.52 8.40
CA GLY A 197 -16.35 -1.04 9.33
C GLY A 197 -16.42 -1.84 10.63
N ALA A 198 -16.29 -3.17 10.55
CA ALA A 198 -16.34 -4.08 11.69
C ALA A 198 -15.10 -4.01 12.60
N PHE A 199 -13.90 -3.84 12.03
CA PHE A 199 -12.63 -3.89 12.78
C PHE A 199 -11.97 -2.52 13.00
N GLY A 200 -12.40 -1.45 12.31
CA GLY A 200 -11.84 -0.09 12.44
C GLY A 200 -12.53 0.80 13.48
N GLY A 201 -13.61 0.33 14.12
CA GLY A 201 -14.50 1.14 14.98
C GLY A 201 -14.19 1.16 16.48
N ARG A 202 -13.03 0.65 16.94
CA ARG A 202 -12.70 0.56 18.39
C ARG A 202 -11.82 1.72 18.90
N GLY A 203 -11.96 2.92 18.32
CA GLY A 203 -11.22 4.12 18.77
C GLY A 203 -12.09 5.25 19.33
N GLN A 204 -13.42 5.11 19.29
CA GLN A 204 -14.34 6.22 19.56
C GLN A 204 -15.48 5.87 20.51
N ARG A 205 -15.26 4.90 21.41
CA ARG A 205 -16.24 4.48 22.43
C ARG A 205 -15.84 4.89 23.86
N GLY A 206 -15.04 5.95 24.00
CA GLY A 206 -14.55 6.44 25.30
C GLY A 206 -14.74 7.94 25.55
N LYS A 207 -15.45 8.68 24.69
CA LYS A 207 -15.66 10.13 24.85
C LYS A 207 -17.12 10.57 25.01
N LYS A 208 -18.11 9.68 24.87
CA LYS A 208 -19.53 10.04 25.05
C LYS A 208 -20.02 9.94 26.49
N ASP A 209 -19.35 9.17 27.36
CA ASP A 209 -19.84 8.95 28.73
C ASP A 209 -19.34 10.01 29.73
N ALA A 210 -18.34 10.81 29.37
CA ALA A 210 -17.81 11.87 30.24
C ALA A 210 -18.61 13.19 30.22
N LYS A 211 -19.56 13.37 29.28
CA LYS A 211 -20.41 14.57 29.24
C LYS A 211 -21.74 14.43 29.99
N GLY A 212 -22.15 13.21 30.34
CA GLY A 212 -23.38 12.98 31.13
C GLY A 212 -23.20 13.09 32.64
N ALA A 213 -21.98 12.94 33.15
CA ALA A 213 -21.71 12.93 34.59
C ALA A 213 -21.51 14.33 35.22
N LYS A 214 -21.26 15.37 34.42
CA LYS A 214 -21.02 16.74 34.94
C LYS A 214 -22.27 17.63 35.05
N SER A 215 -23.43 17.20 34.57
CA SER A 215 -24.67 18.01 34.68
C SER A 215 -25.54 17.68 35.91
N LYS A 216 -25.25 16.59 36.64
CA LYS A 216 -26.08 16.18 37.80
C LYS A 216 -25.59 16.68 39.17
N SER A 217 -24.51 17.46 39.26
CA SER A 217 -23.97 17.95 40.56
C SER A 217 -24.17 19.46 40.80
N LYS A 218 -25.04 20.15 40.06
CA LYS A 218 -25.28 21.60 40.23
C LYS A 218 -26.74 22.00 40.51
N SER A 219 -27.56 21.09 41.03
CA SER A 219 -28.89 21.45 41.55
C SER A 219 -29.11 20.87 42.93
N LYS A 220 -28.41 21.41 43.93
CA LYS A 220 -28.76 21.31 45.35
C LYS A 220 -27.88 22.28 46.13
N SER A 221 -28.28 23.54 46.15
CA SER A 221 -28.09 24.52 47.23
C SER A 221 -29.22 25.51 47.14
#